data_AF-A0AAU0Y386-F1
#
_entry.id   AF-A0AAU0Y386-F1
#
_cell.length_a   1.000
_cell.length_b   1.000
_cell.length_c   1.000
_cell.angle_alpha   90.00
_cell.angle_beta   90.00
_cell.angle_gamma   90.00
#
_symmetry.space_group_name_H-M   'P 1'
#
loop_
_entity.id
_entity.type
_entity.pdbx_description
1 polymer ?
#
loop_
_entity_poly.entity_id
_entity_poly.type
_entity_poly.pdbx_seq_one_letter_code
_entity_poly.pdbx_strand_id
1 'polypeptide(L)'
;MIHTDGSVGTDVDGGSPCLAIAPSIPHLIESHALTDSVATWRPWPVGSLAATAIALVDGLVDVPESSWGPSRWRLSDTVAAMDYDSWDPENPRRRTLVRSRDEAGHSQVQEVLDG
;
A
#
# COMPACT_ATOMS: atom_id res chain seq x y z
N MET A 1 -16.01 -12.04 4.94
CA MET A 1 -17.25 -11.81 5.72
C MET A 1 -17.42 -10.31 5.91
N ILE A 2 -18.66 -9.81 5.96
CA ILE A 2 -18.94 -8.39 6.28
C ILE A 2 -19.44 -8.35 7.72
N HIS A 3 -18.84 -7.50 8.54
CA HIS A 3 -19.16 -7.36 9.95
C HIS A 3 -20.32 -6.37 10.18
N THR A 4 -20.93 -6.46 11.36
CA THR A 4 -22.00 -5.55 11.79
C THR A 4 -21.55 -4.09 11.89
N ASP A 5 -20.24 -3.85 12.05
CA ASP A 5 -19.61 -2.52 12.02
C ASP A 5 -19.23 -2.06 10.60
N GLY A 6 -19.53 -2.87 9.57
CA GLY A 6 -19.25 -2.58 8.17
C GLY A 6 -17.83 -2.94 7.71
N SER A 7 -16.97 -3.40 8.61
CA SER A 7 -15.62 -3.86 8.26
C SER A 7 -15.65 -5.17 7.49
N VAL A 8 -14.55 -5.46 6.79
CA VAL A 8 -14.39 -6.70 6.00
C VAL A 8 -13.23 -7.49 6.61
N GLY A 9 -13.47 -8.78 6.89
CA GLY A 9 -12.46 -9.64 7.50
C GLY A 9 -12.61 -11.11 7.12
N THR A 10 -11.58 -11.89 7.47
CA THR A 10 -11.60 -13.35 7.41
C THR A 10 -11.70 -13.92 8.82
N ASP A 11 -12.56 -14.93 8.98
CA ASP A 11 -12.58 -15.73 10.19
C ASP A 11 -11.42 -16.73 10.10
N VAL A 12 -10.47 -16.64 11.01
CA VAL A 12 -9.38 -17.61 11.13
C VAL A 12 -9.82 -18.54 12.26
N ASP A 13 -10.43 -19.65 11.85
CA ASP A 13 -10.78 -20.81 12.70
C ASP A 13 -12.06 -20.73 13.57
N GLY A 14 -13.01 -19.83 13.30
CA GLY A 14 -14.35 -19.89 13.92
C GLY A 14 -14.42 -19.46 15.39
N GLY A 15 -13.28 -19.03 15.97
CA GLY A 15 -13.15 -18.68 17.39
C GLY A 15 -12.13 -17.59 17.72
N SER A 16 -11.37 -17.09 16.75
CA SER A 16 -10.37 -16.02 16.93
C SER A 16 -10.97 -14.64 16.63
N PRO A 17 -10.44 -13.52 17.17
CA PRO A 17 -10.87 -12.19 16.76
C PRO A 17 -10.65 -12.06 15.25
N CYS A 18 -11.72 -11.70 14.54
CA CYS A 18 -11.68 -11.60 13.10
C CYS A 18 -10.64 -10.55 12.68
N LEU A 19 -9.79 -10.92 11.72
CA LEU A 19 -8.77 -10.02 11.19
C LEU A 19 -9.42 -9.15 10.12
N ALA A 20 -9.66 -7.89 10.46
CA ALA A 20 -10.14 -6.88 9.52
C ALA A 20 -9.07 -6.64 8.44
N ILE A 21 -9.40 -6.94 7.19
CA ILE A 21 -8.56 -6.70 6.01
C ILE A 21 -8.80 -5.32 5.41
N ALA A 22 -9.97 -4.72 5.66
CA ALA A 22 -10.32 -3.35 5.27
C ALA A 22 -11.42 -2.78 6.19
N PRO A 23 -11.50 -1.45 6.36
CA PRO A 23 -12.51 -0.80 7.21
C PRO A 23 -13.91 -0.83 6.60
N SER A 24 -14.03 -1.01 5.29
CA SER A 24 -15.30 -1.14 4.58
C SER A 24 -15.10 -1.73 3.18
N ILE A 25 -16.20 -2.19 2.56
CA ILE A 25 -16.21 -2.68 1.17
C ILE A 25 -15.72 -1.62 0.16
N PRO A 26 -16.13 -0.34 0.22
CA PRO A 26 -15.59 0.69 -0.67
C PRO A 26 -14.07 0.79 -0.61
N HIS A 27 -13.47 0.80 0.59
CA HIS A 27 -12.01 0.87 0.71
C HIS A 27 -11.32 -0.33 0.06
N LEU A 28 -11.91 -1.53 0.22
CA LEU A 28 -11.40 -2.74 -0.42
C LEU A 28 -11.48 -2.66 -1.95
N ILE A 29 -12.59 -2.17 -2.50
CA ILE A 29 -12.79 -1.98 -3.94
C ILE A 29 -11.79 -0.95 -4.48
N GLU A 30 -11.70 0.22 -3.85
CA GLU A 30 -10.83 1.31 -4.31
C GLU A 30 -9.35 0.94 -4.22
N SER A 31 -8.92 0.26 -3.16
CA SER A 31 -7.54 -0.25 -3.09
C SER A 31 -7.26 -1.35 -4.11
N HIS A 32 -8.24 -2.21 -4.42
CA HIS A 32 -8.08 -3.22 -5.45
C HIS A 32 -7.99 -2.58 -6.84
N ALA A 33 -8.89 -1.66 -7.18
CA ALA A 33 -8.86 -0.92 -8.43
C ALA A 33 -7.54 -0.16 -8.61
N LEU A 34 -7.04 0.48 -7.55
CA LEU A 34 -5.74 1.15 -7.58
C LEU A 34 -4.59 0.15 -7.79
N THR A 35 -4.62 -1.00 -7.11
CA THR A 35 -3.62 -2.08 -7.31
C THR A 35 -3.57 -2.50 -8.78
N ASP A 36 -4.73 -2.73 -9.40
CA ASP A 36 -4.83 -3.15 -10.79
C ASP A 36 -4.35 -2.06 -11.75
N SER A 37 -4.67 -0.80 -11.48
CA SER A 37 -4.26 0.33 -12.31
C SER A 37 -2.73 0.51 -12.39
N VAL A 38 -2.02 0.16 -11.32
CA VAL A 38 -0.56 0.25 -11.23
C VAL A 38 0.13 -1.10 -11.47
N ALA A 39 -0.62 -2.17 -11.75
CA ALA A 39 -0.06 -3.51 -11.91
C ALA A 39 0.90 -3.62 -13.11
N THR A 40 0.70 -2.79 -14.14
CA THR A 40 1.56 -2.74 -15.33
C THR A 40 2.81 -1.87 -15.13
N TRP A 41 2.93 -1.18 -14.00
CA TRP A 41 4.06 -0.29 -13.72
C TRP A 41 5.27 -1.11 -13.24
N ARG A 42 6.47 -0.57 -13.45
CA ARG A 42 7.72 -1.25 -13.11
C ARG A 42 7.88 -1.32 -11.58
N PRO A 43 8.01 -2.52 -10.98
CA PRO A 43 8.22 -2.66 -9.53
C PRO A 43 9.64 -2.29 -9.12
N TRP A 44 9.77 -1.76 -7.91
CA TRP A 44 11.04 -1.47 -7.26
C TRP A 44 11.37 -2.48 -6.15
N PRO A 45 12.64 -2.91 -6.04
CA PRO A 45 13.11 -3.70 -4.91
C PRO A 45 13.36 -2.78 -3.70
N VAL A 46 12.32 -2.46 -2.94
CA VAL A 46 12.40 -1.51 -1.81
C VAL A 46 12.59 -2.24 -0.48
N GLY A 47 13.56 -1.79 0.33
CA GLY A 47 13.75 -2.19 1.74
C GLY A 47 13.11 -1.21 2.73
N SER A 48 13.16 -1.48 4.04
CA SER A 48 12.47 -0.65 5.05
C SER A 48 13.02 0.77 5.19
N LEU A 49 14.33 0.99 4.99
CA LEU A 49 14.94 2.32 5.06
C LEU A 49 14.50 3.20 3.87
N ALA A 50 14.25 2.56 2.74
CA ALA A 50 13.79 3.21 1.52
C ALA A 50 12.33 3.67 1.65
N ALA A 51 11.49 3.02 2.47
CA ALA A 51 10.11 3.43 2.73
C ALA A 51 9.97 4.91 3.15
N THR A 52 10.82 5.37 4.07
CA THR A 52 10.81 6.77 4.53
C THR A 52 11.29 7.72 3.45
N ALA A 53 12.30 7.32 2.67
CA ALA A 53 12.81 8.12 1.57
C ALA A 53 11.72 8.34 0.50
N ILE A 54 10.93 7.31 0.18
CA ILE A 54 9.86 7.39 -0.83
C ILE A 54 8.83 8.47 -0.56
N ALA A 55 8.61 8.86 0.70
CA ALA A 55 7.74 9.99 1.03
C ALA A 55 8.26 11.36 0.53
N LEU A 56 9.53 11.43 0.12
CA LEU A 56 10.18 12.61 -0.46
C LEU A 56 10.06 12.68 -1.99
N VAL A 57 9.49 11.65 -2.64
CA VAL A 57 9.21 11.71 -4.07
C VAL A 57 8.23 12.84 -4.34
N ASP A 58 8.61 13.74 -5.25
CA ASP A 58 7.83 14.93 -5.58
C ASP A 58 6.44 14.56 -6.12
N GLY A 59 5.43 15.32 -5.71
CA GLY A 59 4.03 15.12 -6.15
C GLY A 59 3.34 13.85 -5.64
N LEU A 60 3.97 13.06 -4.76
CA LEU A 60 3.36 11.88 -4.19
C LEU A 60 2.33 12.26 -3.11
N VAL A 61 1.04 12.02 -3.37
CA VAL A 61 -0.07 12.41 -2.47
C VAL A 61 -0.77 11.18 -1.87
N ASP A 62 -1.22 11.26 -0.62
CA ASP A 62 -2.03 10.21 0.01
C ASP A 62 -3.35 10.01 -0.77
N VAL A 63 -3.82 8.75 -0.88
CA VAL A 63 -5.11 8.38 -1.50
C VAL A 63 -6.05 7.82 -0.42
N PRO A 64 -6.85 8.67 0.25
CA PRO A 64 -7.64 8.26 1.43
C PRO A 64 -8.65 7.14 1.13
N GLU A 65 -9.29 7.18 -0.02
CA GLU A 65 -10.35 6.23 -0.41
C GLU A 65 -9.82 4.80 -0.57
N SER A 66 -8.55 4.68 -0.96
CA SER A 66 -7.83 3.40 -1.06
C SER A 66 -7.03 3.07 0.21
N SER A 67 -7.04 3.91 1.25
CA SER A 67 -6.14 3.81 2.41
C SER A 67 -6.85 3.58 3.74
N TRP A 68 -6.23 2.80 4.62
CA TRP A 68 -6.64 2.58 6.01
C TRP A 68 -5.43 2.18 6.87
N GLY A 69 -5.62 2.03 8.18
CA GLY A 69 -4.53 1.83 9.17
C GLY A 69 -3.34 0.97 8.67
N PRO A 70 -3.55 -0.31 8.35
CA PRO A 70 -2.50 -1.22 7.86
C PRO A 70 -2.21 -1.15 6.35
N SER A 71 -2.83 -0.27 5.57
CA SER A 71 -2.62 -0.13 4.11
C SER A 71 -2.76 1.32 3.68
N ARG A 72 -1.65 2.00 3.38
CA ARG A 72 -1.64 3.40 2.97
C ARG A 72 -1.06 3.56 1.57
N TRP A 73 -1.89 4.07 0.67
CA TRP A 73 -1.51 4.41 -0.69
C TRP A 73 -1.08 5.85 -0.82
N ARG A 74 -0.04 6.06 -1.62
CA ARG A 74 0.31 7.37 -2.16
C ARG A 74 0.58 7.26 -3.65
N LEU A 75 0.18 8.29 -4.38
CA LEU A 75 0.21 8.28 -5.84
C LEU A 75 0.65 9.64 -6.38
N SER A 76 1.39 9.59 -7.48
CA SER A 76 1.65 10.70 -8.40
C SER A 76 1.38 10.20 -9.82
N ASP A 77 1.53 11.06 -10.82
CA ASP A 77 1.32 10.67 -12.22
C ASP A 77 2.28 9.56 -12.70
N THR A 78 3.45 9.44 -12.05
CA THR A 78 4.59 8.60 -12.48
C THR A 78 5.04 7.58 -11.43
N VAL A 79 4.69 7.75 -10.14
CA VAL A 79 5.13 6.89 -9.02
C VAL A 79 3.95 6.54 -8.12
N ALA A 80 3.86 5.27 -7.74
CA ALA A 80 2.89 4.74 -6.79
C ALA A 80 3.63 4.05 -5.64
N ALA A 81 3.21 4.34 -4.41
CA ALA A 81 3.72 3.73 -3.20
C ALA A 81 2.58 3.16 -2.35
N MET A 82 2.75 1.94 -1.85
CA MET A 82 1.85 1.33 -0.89
C MET A 82 2.65 0.89 0.33
N ASP A 83 2.39 1.54 1.47
CA ASP A 83 2.81 1.03 2.78
C ASP A 83 1.76 0.05 3.26
N TYR A 84 2.17 -1.15 3.66
CA TYR A 84 1.25 -2.10 4.27
C TYR A 84 1.93 -2.88 5.40
N ASP A 85 1.16 -3.20 6.43
CA ASP A 85 1.65 -4.03 7.51
C ASP A 85 1.63 -5.51 7.06
N SER A 86 2.79 -6.19 7.14
CA SER A 86 2.82 -7.61 6.79
C SER A 86 2.03 -8.41 7.80
N TRP A 87 1.17 -9.31 7.31
CA TRP A 87 0.39 -10.25 8.13
C TRP A 87 1.20 -11.34 8.85
N ASP A 88 2.52 -11.21 8.92
CA ASP A 88 3.38 -12.09 9.73
C ASP A 88 3.25 -11.69 11.20
N PRO A 89 2.54 -12.47 12.04
CA PRO A 89 2.32 -12.12 13.44
C PRO A 89 3.58 -12.28 14.29
N GLU A 90 4.57 -13.05 13.83
CA GLU A 90 5.87 -13.21 14.51
C GLU A 90 6.84 -12.08 14.15
N ASN A 91 6.61 -11.41 13.02
CA ASN A 91 7.46 -10.34 12.53
C ASN A 91 6.64 -9.21 11.88
N PRO A 92 5.90 -8.43 12.69
CA PRO A 92 5.10 -7.31 12.19
C PRO A 92 6.04 -6.24 11.61
N ARG A 93 6.25 -6.28 10.30
CA ARG A 93 7.04 -5.30 9.57
C ARG A 93 6.13 -4.56 8.61
N ARG A 94 6.14 -3.24 8.74
CA ARG A 94 5.64 -2.38 7.66
C ARG A 94 6.53 -2.57 6.45
N ARG A 95 5.92 -2.89 5.32
CA ARG A 95 6.55 -3.04 4.02
C ARG A 95 6.08 -1.92 3.12
N THR A 96 6.94 -1.51 2.20
CA THR A 96 6.61 -0.49 1.21
C THR A 96 6.83 -1.08 -0.17
N LEU A 97 5.77 -1.11 -0.97
CA LEU A 97 5.84 -1.43 -2.38
C LEU A 97 5.91 -0.13 -3.15
N VAL A 98 6.85 -0.03 -4.08
CA VAL A 98 6.94 1.12 -4.98
C VAL A 98 6.89 0.63 -6.42
N ARG A 99 6.17 1.38 -7.26
CA ARG A 99 6.13 1.17 -8.70
C ARG A 99 6.31 2.50 -9.41
N SER A 100 7.04 2.48 -10.53
CA SER A 100 7.18 3.63 -11.42
C SER A 100 6.58 3.32 -12.79
N ARG A 101 5.82 4.27 -13.34
CA ARG A 101 5.12 4.14 -14.61
C ARG A 101 6.06 4.14 -15.81
N ASP A 102 7.03 5.05 -15.78
CA ASP A 102 7.97 5.33 -16.86
C ASP A 102 9.36 5.65 -16.31
N GLU A 103 10.28 6.04 -17.20
CA GLU A 103 11.66 6.37 -16.85
C GLU A 103 11.78 7.64 -16.00
N ALA A 104 10.84 8.59 -16.14
CA ALA A 104 10.85 9.80 -15.34
C ALA A 104 10.51 9.47 -13.87
N GLY A 105 9.45 8.68 -13.66
CA GLY A 105 9.14 8.14 -12.33
C GLY A 105 10.25 7.23 -11.79
N HIS A 106 10.92 6.48 -12.66
CA HIS A 106 12.05 5.66 -12.24
C HIS A 106 13.22 6.52 -11.73
N SER A 107 13.57 7.57 -12.49
CA SER A 107 14.63 8.50 -12.12
C SER A 107 14.33 9.24 -10.81
N GLN A 108 13.08 9.67 -10.61
CA GLN A 108 12.64 10.32 -9.36
C GLN A 108 12.83 9.43 -8.13
N VAL A 109 12.45 8.15 -8.24
CA VAL A 109 12.65 7.19 -7.14
C VAL A 109 14.14 6.94 -6.91
N GLN A 110 14.94 6.79 -7.98
CA GLN A 110 16.38 6.58 -7.87
C GLN A 110 17.09 7.74 -7.15
N GLU A 111 16.79 8.99 -7.53
CA GLU A 111 17.38 10.19 -6.92
C GLU A 111 17.11 10.27 -5.42
N VAL A 112 15.90 9.89 -5.00
CA VAL A 112 15.50 9.85 -3.59
C VAL A 112 16.17 8.71 -2.81
N LEU A 113 16.49 7.59 -3.47
CA LEU A 113 17.17 6.46 -2.84
C LEU A 113 18.69 6.63 -2.75
N ASP A 114 19.28 7.39 -3.68
CA ASP A 114 20.72 7.62 -3.75
C ASP A 114 21.20 8.82 -2.89
N GLY A 115 20.28 9.68 -2.42
CA GLY A 115 20.56 10.85 -1.58
C GLY A 115 20.59 10.56 -0.08
#